data_AF-A0A2G6IMJ0-F1
#
_entry.id   AF-A0A2G6IMJ0-F1
#
_cell.length_a   1.000
_cell.length_b   1.000
_cell.length_c   1.000
_cell.angle_alpha   90.00
_cell.angle_beta   90.00
_cell.angle_gamma   90.00
#
_symmetry.space_group_name_H-M   'P 1'
#
loop_
_entity.id
_entity.type
_entity.pdbx_description
1 polymer ?
#
loop_
_entity_poly.entity_id
_entity_poly.type
_entity_poly.pdbx_seq_one_letter_code
_entity_poly.pdbx_strand_id
1 'polypeptide(L)'
;QVKTEQPNLPSTDVMDAAARARSVMEIQQDIAHRRRRKMAMLFLRLACLVLLPTLIAGYYYYAIATPMYATKSEFVIKTAGGGASGAASLFAGSALATVQDSITVQSYLSSRDAMLRLDGDLGFKAHFQNLEIDPLQRLDPDATNERAYAVYKDRVKIGFDPTEGIIKMEVVAADPETSAAFSNALIRYAEERVIDLTQRLREDQMAGARESYEEAEQAMLAAQNEVLRLQQEMGVFDATSDAAAVMGQISGLETQLQQKNLQLQQLLDNARPNQARVEGVRGDIRRLEALIADLRSKLTVAGGSSGNSLASVSGQLRIAETNLATRTALMQQALQQLEVARIEANKQTRFLEPGVTPVAPDEPTYPRAFENTILAFLIFSGIYLMVSLTASILREQVSS
;
A
#
# COMPACT_ATOMS: atom_id res chain seq x y z
N GLN A 1 -4.32 -114.99 37.88
CA GLN A 1 -2.93 -114.99 37.41
C GLN A 1 -2.62 -113.59 36.89
N VAL A 2 -1.77 -112.86 37.59
CA VAL A 2 -1.34 -111.50 37.26
C VAL A 2 -0.39 -111.56 36.07
N LYS A 3 -0.68 -110.83 34.99
CA LYS A 3 0.20 -110.72 33.81
C LYS A 3 0.80 -109.32 33.77
N THR A 4 2.11 -109.30 33.90
CA THR A 4 3.03 -108.19 34.10
C THR A 4 2.97 -107.14 32.99
N GLU A 5 2.89 -105.86 33.36
CA GLU A 5 3.21 -104.72 32.48
C GLU A 5 4.70 -104.76 32.11
N GLN A 6 5.01 -104.66 30.82
CA GLN A 6 6.38 -104.48 30.32
C GLN A 6 6.71 -102.99 30.25
N PRO A 7 7.92 -102.56 30.65
CA PRO A 7 8.37 -101.19 30.52
C PRO A 7 8.67 -100.85 29.05
N ASN A 8 8.17 -99.71 28.58
CA ASN A 8 8.48 -99.16 27.26
C ASN A 8 9.90 -98.57 27.30
N LEU A 9 10.91 -99.39 27.00
CA LEU A 9 12.31 -99.00 26.90
C LEU A 9 12.60 -98.33 25.55
N PRO A 10 13.46 -97.30 25.49
CA PRO A 10 13.81 -96.63 24.23
C PRO A 10 14.55 -97.59 23.30
N SER A 11 14.13 -97.65 22.04
CA SER A 11 14.85 -98.38 20.98
C SER A 11 16.20 -97.71 20.73
N THR A 12 17.28 -98.43 21.01
CA THR A 12 18.64 -98.01 20.66
C THR A 12 18.93 -98.35 19.19
N ASP A 13 18.26 -97.68 18.26
CA ASP A 13 18.74 -97.60 16.87
C ASP A 13 19.85 -96.54 16.84
N VAL A 14 21.10 -97.01 16.95
CA VAL A 14 22.28 -96.18 16.80
C VAL A 14 22.33 -95.73 15.34
N MET A 15 21.81 -94.54 15.05
CA MET A 15 21.87 -93.98 13.70
C MET A 15 23.33 -93.93 13.22
N ASP A 16 23.58 -94.68 12.14
CA ASP A 16 24.83 -94.71 11.39
C ASP A 16 25.32 -93.27 11.10
N ALA A 17 26.62 -93.02 11.12
CA ALA A 17 27.17 -91.68 10.89
C ALA A 17 26.74 -91.12 9.53
N ALA A 18 26.55 -92.00 8.54
CA ALA A 18 25.97 -91.68 7.25
C ALA A 18 24.47 -91.29 7.33
N ALA A 19 23.69 -91.91 8.22
CA ALA A 19 22.28 -91.58 8.44
C ALA A 19 22.10 -90.24 9.17
N ARG A 20 22.98 -89.90 10.11
CA ARG A 20 23.04 -88.56 10.73
C ARG A 20 23.46 -87.47 9.75
N ALA A 21 24.41 -87.74 8.86
CA ALA A 21 24.80 -86.78 7.82
C ALA A 21 23.64 -86.53 6.83
N ARG A 22 22.89 -87.58 6.43
CA ARG A 22 21.69 -87.44 5.58
C ARG A 22 20.58 -86.67 6.28
N SER A 23 20.28 -86.95 7.55
CA SER A 23 19.23 -86.22 8.28
C SER A 23 19.59 -84.75 8.52
N VAL A 24 20.87 -84.43 8.77
CA VAL A 24 21.34 -83.04 8.84
C VAL A 24 21.21 -82.35 7.47
N MET A 25 21.51 -83.06 6.37
CA MET A 25 21.39 -82.51 5.02
C MET A 25 19.92 -82.31 4.61
N GLU A 26 19.02 -83.23 4.99
CA GLU A 26 17.56 -83.10 4.81
C GLU A 26 16.99 -81.94 5.62
N ILE A 27 17.42 -81.76 6.87
CA ILE A 27 17.03 -80.61 7.71
C ILE A 27 17.55 -79.30 7.09
N GLN A 28 18.79 -79.27 6.59
CA GLN A 28 19.34 -78.09 5.91
C GLN A 28 18.58 -77.77 4.60
N GLN A 29 18.22 -78.78 3.81
CA GLN A 29 17.43 -78.62 2.58
C GLN A 29 16.00 -78.15 2.89
N ASP A 30 15.34 -78.67 3.93
CA ASP A 30 14.01 -78.22 4.35
C ASP A 30 14.05 -76.79 4.92
N ILE A 31 15.07 -76.44 5.71
CA ILE A 31 15.29 -75.05 6.16
C ILE A 31 15.50 -74.12 4.96
N ALA A 32 16.27 -74.54 3.96
CA ALA A 32 16.49 -73.77 2.74
C ALA A 32 15.20 -73.60 1.93
N HIS A 33 14.38 -74.64 1.78
CA HIS A 33 13.08 -74.57 1.11
C HIS A 33 12.07 -73.67 1.85
N ARG A 34 11.99 -73.76 3.18
CA ARG A 34 11.14 -72.89 4.01
C ARG A 34 11.59 -71.43 3.96
N ARG A 35 12.90 -71.17 3.99
CA ARG A 35 13.48 -69.82 3.82
C ARG A 35 13.17 -69.25 2.44
N ARG A 36 13.35 -70.03 1.37
CA ARG A 36 13.00 -69.63 -0.01
C ARG A 36 11.51 -69.30 -0.14
N ARG A 37 10.61 -70.12 0.42
CA ARG A 37 9.16 -69.84 0.41
C ARG A 37 8.79 -68.58 1.20
N LYS A 38 9.39 -68.37 2.38
CA LYS A 38 9.17 -67.15 3.18
C LYS A 38 9.70 -65.90 2.48
N MET A 39 10.89 -65.97 1.86
CA MET A 39 11.46 -64.87 1.07
C MET A 39 10.64 -64.58 -0.18
N ALA A 40 10.15 -65.62 -0.88
CA ALA A 40 9.26 -65.45 -2.02
C ALA A 40 7.93 -64.79 -1.62
N MET A 41 7.34 -65.16 -0.47
CA MET A 41 6.12 -64.50 0.04
C MET A 41 6.38 -63.05 0.46
N LEU A 42 7.52 -62.74 1.07
CA LEU A 42 7.90 -61.37 1.40
C LEU A 42 8.12 -60.54 0.13
N PHE A 43 8.84 -61.09 -0.85
CA PHE A 43 9.06 -60.45 -2.14
C PHE A 43 7.75 -60.21 -2.88
N LEU A 44 6.83 -61.19 -2.91
CA LEU A 44 5.52 -61.04 -3.55
C LEU A 44 4.68 -59.94 -2.88
N ARG A 45 4.71 -59.87 -1.54
CA ARG A 45 4.02 -58.80 -0.79
C ARG A 45 4.61 -57.43 -1.09
N LEU A 46 5.94 -57.31 -1.07
CA LEU A 46 6.64 -56.07 -1.41
C LEU A 46 6.40 -55.67 -2.87
N ALA A 47 6.43 -56.63 -3.79
CA ALA A 47 6.17 -56.39 -5.19
C ALA A 47 4.75 -55.90 -5.43
N CYS A 48 3.76 -56.50 -4.77
CA CYS A 48 2.35 -56.12 -4.92
C CYS A 48 2.02 -54.78 -4.23
N LEU A 49 2.53 -54.53 -3.02
CA LEU A 49 2.19 -53.33 -2.22
C LEU A 49 3.09 -52.13 -2.48
N VAL A 50 4.30 -52.34 -2.99
CA VAL A 50 5.28 -51.26 -3.21
C VAL A 50 5.64 -51.15 -4.69
N LEU A 51 6.18 -52.20 -5.30
CA LEU A 51 6.69 -52.08 -6.68
C LEU A 51 5.58 -51.84 -7.70
N LEU A 52 4.46 -52.55 -7.60
CA LEU A 52 3.34 -52.43 -8.53
C LEU A 52 2.72 -51.03 -8.52
N PRO A 53 2.28 -50.45 -7.38
CA PRO A 53 1.75 -49.09 -7.38
C PRO A 53 2.82 -48.04 -7.74
N THR A 54 4.09 -48.27 -7.42
CA THR A 54 5.20 -47.42 -7.90
C THR A 54 5.34 -47.47 -9.43
N LEU A 55 5.22 -48.65 -10.04
CA LEU A 55 5.34 -48.83 -11.48
C LEU A 55 4.14 -48.20 -12.20
N ILE A 56 2.94 -48.30 -11.63
CA ILE A 56 1.76 -47.57 -12.11
C ILE A 56 1.99 -46.06 -12.04
N ALA A 57 2.50 -45.54 -10.90
CA ALA A 57 2.79 -44.12 -10.75
C ALA A 57 3.87 -43.66 -11.74
N GLY A 58 4.93 -44.44 -11.92
CA GLY A 58 5.97 -44.18 -12.91
C GLY A 58 5.41 -44.17 -14.33
N TYR A 59 4.60 -45.16 -14.69
CA TYR A 59 3.94 -45.21 -16.00
C TYR A 59 3.06 -43.97 -16.23
N TYR A 60 2.31 -43.53 -15.21
CA TYR A 60 1.54 -42.29 -15.30
C TYR A 60 2.44 -41.08 -15.56
N TYR A 61 3.49 -40.86 -14.75
CA TYR A 61 4.34 -39.68 -14.90
C TYR A 61 5.17 -39.65 -16.18
N TYR A 62 5.54 -40.81 -16.73
CA TYR A 62 6.35 -40.89 -17.95
C TYR A 62 5.52 -40.97 -19.24
N ALA A 63 4.33 -41.57 -19.22
CA ALA A 63 3.58 -41.87 -20.45
C ALA A 63 2.22 -41.14 -20.56
N ILE A 64 1.63 -40.69 -19.45
CA ILE A 64 0.27 -40.12 -19.45
C ILE A 64 0.27 -38.64 -19.04
N ALA A 65 1.07 -38.27 -18.05
CA ALA A 65 1.05 -36.92 -17.48
C ALA A 65 1.48 -35.88 -18.52
N THR A 66 0.67 -34.81 -18.65
CA THR A 66 0.94 -33.75 -19.62
C THR A 66 2.18 -32.95 -19.19
N PRO A 67 3.13 -32.70 -20.11
CA PRO A 67 4.25 -31.81 -19.85
C PRO A 67 3.74 -30.39 -19.57
N MET A 68 4.27 -29.77 -18.53
CA MET A 68 3.87 -28.44 -18.07
C MET A 68 5.11 -27.55 -17.96
N TYR A 69 5.00 -26.36 -18.50
CA TYR A 69 6.06 -25.37 -18.70
C TYR A 69 5.89 -24.25 -17.69
N ALA A 70 6.93 -23.98 -16.88
CA ALA A 70 6.90 -22.94 -15.87
C ALA A 70 7.71 -21.72 -16.33
N THR A 71 7.02 -20.62 -16.66
CA THR A 71 7.67 -19.33 -16.91
C THR A 71 7.90 -18.62 -15.59
N LYS A 72 9.14 -18.21 -15.34
CA LYS A 72 9.53 -17.44 -14.16
C LYS A 72 9.78 -15.99 -14.53
N SER A 73 9.38 -15.09 -13.66
CA SER A 73 9.58 -13.66 -13.80
C SER A 73 9.76 -13.02 -12.44
N GLU A 74 10.56 -11.97 -12.40
CA GLU A 74 10.83 -11.20 -11.19
C GLU A 74 10.72 -9.72 -11.51
N PHE A 75 10.04 -8.96 -10.67
CA PHE A 75 9.88 -7.52 -10.88
C PHE A 75 9.84 -6.76 -9.57
N VAL A 76 10.22 -5.48 -9.63
CA VAL A 76 10.26 -4.57 -8.50
C VAL A 76 9.41 -3.35 -8.83
N ILE A 77 8.64 -2.88 -7.85
CA ILE A 77 7.93 -1.60 -7.96
C ILE A 77 8.91 -0.50 -7.57
N LYS A 78 9.22 0.40 -8.51
CA LYS A 78 10.06 1.57 -8.24
C LYS A 78 9.23 2.85 -8.31
N THR A 79 9.66 3.85 -7.55
CA THR A 79 9.13 5.21 -7.61
C THR A 79 10.11 6.09 -8.37
N ALA A 80 9.64 6.78 -9.42
CA ALA A 80 10.44 7.84 -10.03
C ALA A 80 10.69 8.93 -8.96
N GLY A 81 11.96 9.23 -8.68
CA GLY A 81 12.35 10.23 -7.66
C GLY A 81 13.07 9.69 -6.41
N GLY A 82 13.29 8.37 -6.31
CA GLY A 82 14.09 7.72 -5.25
C GLY A 82 15.61 7.96 -5.36
N GLY A 83 16.02 9.20 -5.63
CA GLY A 83 17.41 9.66 -5.70
C GLY A 83 17.66 10.81 -4.73
N ALA A 84 17.04 10.82 -3.55
CA ALA A 84 17.41 11.73 -2.48
C ALA A 84 18.51 11.07 -1.64
N SER A 85 19.77 11.32 -2.00
CA SER A 85 20.92 11.02 -1.15
C SER A 85 20.80 11.78 0.17
N GLY A 86 20.34 11.12 1.23
CA GLY A 86 20.31 11.70 2.57
C GLY A 86 19.40 10.97 3.57
N ALA A 87 19.72 11.14 4.85
CA ALA A 87 18.99 10.60 6.01
C ALA A 87 17.50 11.00 6.09
N ALA A 88 17.05 11.95 5.26
CA ALA A 88 15.64 12.34 5.12
C ALA A 88 14.77 11.27 4.42
N SER A 89 15.38 10.35 3.65
CA SER A 89 14.66 9.23 3.00
C SER A 89 14.14 8.18 3.99
N LEU A 90 14.73 8.09 5.19
CA LEU A 90 14.30 7.16 6.25
C LEU A 90 13.04 7.64 7.00
N PHE A 91 12.71 8.94 6.91
CA PHE A 91 11.53 9.52 7.54
C PHE A 91 10.38 9.73 6.55
N ALA A 92 10.67 9.85 5.25
CA ALA A 92 9.66 9.87 4.20
C ALA A 92 9.21 8.44 3.96
N GLY A 93 8.01 8.06 4.45
CA GLY A 93 7.38 6.73 4.37
C GLY A 93 7.26 6.06 2.99
N SER A 94 7.97 6.55 1.98
CA SER A 94 8.17 5.98 0.65
C SER A 94 8.62 4.51 0.64
N ALA A 95 9.61 4.11 1.45
CA ALA A 95 10.08 2.72 1.49
C ALA A 95 9.00 1.76 2.03
N LEU A 96 8.27 2.17 3.07
CA LEU A 96 7.16 1.40 3.62
C LEU A 96 5.95 1.39 2.67
N ALA A 97 5.71 2.49 1.96
CA ALA A 97 4.65 2.59 0.96
C ALA A 97 4.90 1.71 -0.27
N THR A 98 6.16 1.52 -0.68
CA THR A 98 6.50 0.58 -1.76
C THR A 98 6.26 -0.87 -1.33
N VAL A 99 6.56 -1.23 -0.07
CA VAL A 99 6.25 -2.56 0.47
C VAL A 99 4.74 -2.83 0.49
N GLN A 100 3.94 -1.85 0.92
CA GLN A 100 2.48 -1.97 0.92
C GLN A 100 1.91 -2.17 -0.49
N ASP A 101 2.44 -1.46 -1.47
CA ASP A 101 2.06 -1.63 -2.87
C ASP A 101 2.41 -3.03 -3.38
N SER A 102 3.62 -3.51 -3.10
CA SER A 102 4.04 -4.85 -3.51
C SER A 102 3.15 -5.94 -2.92
N ILE A 103 2.75 -5.82 -1.65
CA ILE A 103 1.80 -6.72 -0.99
C ILE A 103 0.42 -6.62 -1.65
N THR A 104 -0.03 -5.41 -1.99
CA THR A 104 -1.33 -5.18 -2.63
C THR A 104 -1.37 -5.79 -4.03
N VAL A 105 -0.31 -5.62 -4.82
CA VAL A 105 -0.14 -6.25 -6.13
C VAL A 105 -0.10 -7.77 -6.00
N GLN A 106 0.66 -8.31 -5.05
CA GLN A 106 0.73 -9.75 -4.81
C GLN A 106 -0.64 -10.33 -4.45
N SER A 107 -1.42 -9.65 -3.60
CA SER A 107 -2.79 -10.03 -3.25
C SER A 107 -3.71 -9.98 -4.47
N TYR A 108 -3.63 -8.92 -5.27
CA TYR A 108 -4.41 -8.77 -6.51
C TYR A 108 -4.10 -9.88 -7.52
N LEU A 109 -2.82 -10.12 -7.83
CA LEU A 109 -2.41 -11.17 -8.77
C LEU A 109 -2.81 -12.57 -8.28
N SER A 110 -2.88 -12.78 -6.96
CA SER A 110 -3.34 -14.04 -6.37
C SER A 110 -4.87 -14.16 -6.31
N SER A 111 -5.62 -13.12 -6.68
CA SER A 111 -7.07 -13.04 -6.50
C SER A 111 -7.85 -13.68 -7.65
N ARG A 112 -9.15 -13.90 -7.41
CA ARG A 112 -10.11 -14.31 -8.45
C ARG A 112 -10.24 -13.28 -9.55
N ASP A 113 -10.08 -12.00 -9.22
CA ASP A 113 -10.20 -10.89 -10.17
C ASP A 113 -9.13 -11.01 -11.27
N ALA A 114 -7.88 -11.23 -10.88
CA ALA A 114 -6.79 -11.47 -11.83
C ALA A 114 -7.02 -12.73 -12.69
N MET A 115 -7.53 -13.81 -12.11
CA MET A 115 -7.87 -15.02 -12.88
C MET A 115 -9.00 -14.77 -13.88
N LEU A 116 -10.09 -14.10 -13.48
CA LEU A 116 -11.22 -13.81 -14.36
C LEU A 116 -10.80 -12.90 -15.51
N ARG A 117 -9.94 -11.93 -15.21
CA ARG A 117 -9.37 -11.06 -16.22
C ARG A 117 -8.45 -11.81 -17.19
N LEU A 118 -7.59 -12.69 -16.68
CA LEU A 118 -6.74 -13.54 -17.51
C LEU A 118 -7.57 -14.48 -18.39
N ASP A 119 -8.69 -14.98 -17.88
CA ASP A 119 -9.64 -15.78 -18.65
C ASP A 119 -10.30 -14.97 -19.76
N GLY A 120 -10.72 -13.74 -19.48
CA GLY A 120 -11.31 -12.84 -20.49
C GLY A 120 -10.33 -12.46 -21.60
N ASP A 121 -9.06 -12.21 -21.27
CA ASP A 121 -8.08 -11.73 -22.23
C ASP A 121 -7.39 -12.86 -23.03
N LEU A 122 -7.05 -13.97 -22.37
CA LEU A 122 -6.23 -15.05 -22.94
C LEU A 122 -6.87 -16.44 -22.82
N GLY A 123 -8.09 -16.56 -22.30
CA GLY A 123 -8.79 -17.84 -22.25
C GLY A 123 -8.18 -18.86 -21.29
N PHE A 124 -7.80 -18.44 -20.09
CA PHE A 124 -7.25 -19.31 -19.03
C PHE A 124 -8.03 -20.62 -18.85
N LYS A 125 -9.36 -20.57 -18.72
CA LYS A 125 -10.19 -21.77 -18.56
C LYS A 125 -10.13 -22.65 -19.79
N ALA A 126 -10.25 -22.06 -20.98
CA ALA A 126 -10.22 -22.79 -22.25
C ALA A 126 -8.90 -23.55 -22.42
N HIS A 127 -7.77 -22.94 -22.04
CA HIS A 127 -6.46 -23.59 -22.05
C HIS A 127 -6.45 -24.85 -21.20
N PHE A 128 -6.92 -24.77 -19.96
CA PHE A 128 -6.95 -25.91 -19.03
C PHE A 128 -8.08 -26.92 -19.31
N GLN A 129 -9.03 -26.58 -20.16
CA GLN A 129 -10.10 -27.48 -20.64
C GLN A 129 -9.70 -28.27 -21.89
N ASN A 130 -8.54 -27.97 -22.49
CA ASN A 130 -8.06 -28.66 -23.69
C ASN A 130 -7.94 -30.17 -23.47
N LEU A 131 -8.35 -30.95 -24.48
CA LEU A 131 -8.34 -32.42 -24.47
C LEU A 131 -6.93 -33.01 -24.43
N GLU A 132 -5.91 -32.25 -24.83
CA GLU A 132 -4.50 -32.63 -24.76
C GLU A 132 -3.94 -32.69 -23.32
N ILE A 133 -4.64 -32.03 -22.38
CA ILE A 133 -4.30 -32.11 -20.96
C ILE A 133 -4.86 -33.41 -20.38
N ASP A 134 -4.05 -34.07 -19.56
CA ASP A 134 -4.38 -35.34 -18.94
C ASP A 134 -5.66 -35.23 -18.11
N PRO A 135 -6.50 -36.29 -18.05
CA PRO A 135 -7.81 -36.21 -17.40
C PRO A 135 -7.77 -35.85 -15.90
N LEU A 136 -6.62 -36.03 -15.24
CA LEU A 136 -6.48 -35.72 -13.81
C LEU A 136 -6.20 -34.23 -13.58
N GLN A 137 -5.45 -33.59 -14.49
CA GLN A 137 -5.08 -32.18 -14.43
C GLN A 137 -6.03 -31.28 -15.21
N ARG A 138 -6.80 -31.84 -16.14
CA ARG A 138 -7.74 -31.11 -16.99
C ARG A 138 -8.90 -30.54 -16.18
N LEU A 139 -9.28 -29.31 -16.53
CA LEU A 139 -10.46 -28.66 -16.00
C LEU A 139 -11.70 -29.15 -16.77
N ASP A 140 -12.78 -29.47 -16.06
CA ASP A 140 -14.02 -29.89 -16.71
C ASP A 140 -14.59 -28.78 -17.62
N PRO A 141 -15.21 -29.11 -18.78
CA PRO A 141 -15.81 -28.11 -19.68
C PRO A 141 -16.84 -27.21 -18.99
N ASP A 142 -17.63 -27.77 -18.08
CA ASP A 142 -18.66 -27.05 -17.31
C ASP A 142 -18.17 -26.59 -15.93
N ALA A 143 -16.85 -26.52 -15.72
CA ALA A 143 -16.28 -26.16 -14.42
C ALA A 143 -16.68 -24.75 -13.98
N THR A 144 -17.07 -24.65 -12.70
CA THR A 144 -17.35 -23.37 -12.05
C THR A 144 -16.07 -22.54 -11.92
N ASN A 145 -16.24 -21.21 -11.76
CA ASN A 145 -15.11 -20.31 -11.57
C ASN A 145 -14.29 -20.64 -10.31
N GLU A 146 -14.90 -21.22 -9.28
CA GLU A 146 -14.17 -21.67 -8.08
C GLU A 146 -13.22 -22.84 -8.39
N ARG A 147 -13.63 -23.76 -9.28
CA ARG A 147 -12.78 -24.87 -9.69
C ARG A 147 -11.64 -24.38 -10.58
N ALA A 148 -11.92 -23.45 -11.50
CA ALA A 148 -10.90 -22.77 -12.29
C ALA A 148 -9.91 -22.00 -11.41
N TYR A 149 -10.40 -21.31 -10.38
CA TYR A 149 -9.55 -20.56 -9.45
C TYR A 149 -8.66 -21.47 -8.60
N ALA A 150 -9.13 -22.67 -8.22
CA ALA A 150 -8.28 -23.66 -7.57
C ALA A 150 -7.09 -24.06 -8.48
N VAL A 151 -7.35 -24.29 -9.77
CA VAL A 151 -6.29 -24.55 -10.76
C VAL A 151 -5.37 -23.34 -10.89
N TYR A 152 -5.91 -22.13 -10.98
CA TYR A 152 -5.12 -20.90 -11.03
C TYR A 152 -4.16 -20.76 -9.85
N LYS A 153 -4.65 -20.97 -8.62
CA LYS A 153 -3.81 -20.91 -7.41
C LYS A 153 -2.69 -21.96 -7.41
N ASP A 154 -2.92 -23.10 -8.06
CA ASP A 154 -1.91 -24.17 -8.18
C ASP A 154 -0.90 -23.89 -9.30
N ARG A 155 -1.31 -23.19 -10.36
CA ARG A 155 -0.49 -22.91 -11.55
C ARG A 155 0.20 -21.55 -11.53
N VAL A 156 -0.33 -20.59 -10.79
CA VAL A 156 0.23 -19.24 -10.65
C VAL A 156 0.67 -19.07 -9.20
N LYS A 157 1.99 -19.09 -8.99
CA LYS A 157 2.63 -18.90 -7.69
C LYS A 157 3.28 -17.53 -7.65
N ILE A 158 2.85 -16.70 -6.70
CA ILE A 158 3.39 -15.35 -6.51
C ILE A 158 3.93 -15.26 -5.09
N GLY A 159 5.22 -14.95 -4.98
CA GLY A 159 5.92 -14.69 -3.72
C GLY A 159 6.42 -13.25 -3.67
N PHE A 160 6.38 -12.64 -2.50
CA PHE A 160 7.00 -11.34 -2.23
C PHE A 160 8.12 -11.53 -1.22
N ASP A 161 9.33 -11.07 -1.56
CA ASP A 161 10.46 -11.00 -0.64
C ASP A 161 10.56 -9.58 -0.06
N PRO A 162 10.22 -9.36 1.22
CA PRO A 162 10.28 -8.04 1.83
C PRO A 162 11.71 -7.54 2.04
N THR A 163 12.72 -8.42 1.99
CA THR A 163 14.14 -8.07 2.16
C THR A 163 14.69 -7.46 0.88
N GLU A 164 14.38 -8.08 -0.26
CA GLU A 164 14.85 -7.66 -1.58
C GLU A 164 13.87 -6.67 -2.25
N GLY A 165 12.61 -6.62 -1.79
CA GLY A 165 11.55 -5.83 -2.42
C GLY A 165 11.06 -6.41 -3.75
N ILE A 166 11.41 -7.68 -4.04
CA ILE A 166 11.15 -8.35 -5.31
C ILE A 166 9.87 -9.18 -5.22
N ILE A 167 9.04 -9.08 -6.25
CA ILE A 167 7.93 -10.01 -6.48
C ILE A 167 8.41 -11.08 -7.45
N LYS A 168 8.40 -12.33 -6.99
CA LYS A 168 8.76 -13.52 -7.76
C LYS A 168 7.47 -14.20 -8.21
N MET A 169 7.31 -14.39 -9.51
CA MET A 169 6.12 -15.00 -10.09
C MET A 169 6.51 -16.18 -10.96
N GLU A 170 5.83 -17.30 -10.75
CA GLU A 170 5.93 -18.51 -11.54
C GLU A 170 4.56 -18.85 -12.10
N VAL A 171 4.48 -18.98 -13.42
CA VAL A 171 3.24 -19.28 -14.15
C VAL A 171 3.43 -20.57 -14.94
N VAL A 172 2.61 -21.56 -14.64
CA VAL A 172 2.67 -22.90 -15.22
C VAL A 172 1.55 -23.09 -16.23
N ALA A 173 1.87 -23.51 -17.45
CA ALA A 173 0.88 -23.85 -18.47
C ALA A 173 1.33 -25.09 -19.28
N ALA A 174 0.38 -25.76 -19.94
CA ALA A 174 0.67 -26.91 -20.81
C ALA A 174 1.49 -26.57 -22.08
N ASP A 175 1.57 -25.28 -22.44
CA ASP A 175 2.29 -24.80 -23.61
C ASP A 175 3.29 -23.70 -23.19
N PRO A 176 4.53 -23.73 -23.71
CA PRO A 176 5.57 -22.78 -23.31
C PRO A 176 5.22 -21.34 -23.69
N GLU A 177 4.66 -21.09 -24.88
CA GLU A 177 4.26 -19.75 -25.31
C GLU A 177 3.10 -19.22 -24.47
N THR A 178 2.11 -20.07 -24.19
CA THR A 178 0.98 -19.73 -23.31
C THR A 178 1.45 -19.39 -21.90
N SER A 179 2.43 -20.14 -21.35
CA SER A 179 2.98 -19.84 -20.02
C SER A 179 3.63 -18.46 -19.96
N ALA A 180 4.35 -18.07 -21.01
CA ALA A 180 4.95 -16.75 -21.13
C ALA A 180 3.91 -15.65 -21.39
N ALA A 181 2.89 -15.92 -22.21
CA ALA A 181 1.80 -14.99 -22.46
C ALA A 181 1.00 -14.68 -21.19
N PHE A 182 0.66 -15.70 -20.40
CA PHE A 182 0.00 -15.52 -19.10
C PHE A 182 0.85 -14.71 -18.13
N SER A 183 2.16 -15.00 -18.05
CA SER A 183 3.08 -14.24 -17.19
C SER A 183 3.16 -12.76 -17.60
N ASN A 184 3.30 -12.48 -18.91
CA ASN A 184 3.30 -11.10 -19.43
C ASN A 184 1.98 -10.36 -19.14
N ALA A 185 0.83 -11.04 -19.32
CA ALA A 185 -0.47 -10.45 -19.03
C ALA A 185 -0.62 -10.10 -17.54
N LEU A 186 -0.19 -11.00 -16.64
CA LEU A 186 -0.21 -10.76 -15.21
C LEU A 186 0.70 -9.60 -14.79
N ILE A 187 1.90 -9.49 -15.38
CA ILE A 187 2.78 -8.33 -15.15
C ILE A 187 2.11 -7.03 -15.61
N ARG A 188 1.47 -7.03 -16.78
CA ARG A 188 0.71 -5.86 -17.27
C ARG A 188 -0.43 -5.49 -16.32
N TYR A 189 -1.18 -6.47 -15.81
CA TYR A 189 -2.24 -6.21 -14.84
C TYR A 189 -1.70 -5.65 -13.53
N ALA A 190 -0.53 -6.11 -13.09
CA ALA A 190 0.15 -5.56 -11.93
C ALA A 190 0.55 -4.10 -12.15
N GLU A 191 1.09 -3.77 -13.33
CA GLU A 191 1.45 -2.41 -13.69
C GLU A 191 0.25 -1.47 -13.68
N GLU A 192 -0.84 -1.87 -14.35
CA GLU A 192 -2.08 -1.09 -14.35
C GLU A 192 -2.66 -0.92 -12.94
N ARG A 193 -2.60 -1.95 -12.10
CA ARG A 193 -3.10 -1.89 -10.72
C ARG A 193 -2.30 -0.87 -9.90
N VAL A 194 -0.99 -0.83 -10.05
CA VAL A 194 -0.13 0.16 -9.38
C VAL A 194 -0.43 1.58 -9.88
N ILE A 195 -0.66 1.73 -11.18
CA ILE A 195 -1.04 3.01 -11.77
C ILE A 195 -2.38 3.49 -11.21
N ASP A 196 -3.44 2.67 -11.22
CA ASP A 196 -4.78 3.05 -10.73
C ASP A 196 -4.78 3.45 -9.25
N LEU A 197 -4.02 2.72 -8.40
CA LEU A 197 -3.88 3.05 -6.98
C LEU A 197 -3.32 4.46 -6.75
N THR A 198 -2.42 4.90 -7.63
CA THR A 198 -1.77 6.21 -7.50
C THR A 198 -2.50 7.33 -8.25
N GLN A 199 -3.17 7.00 -9.36
CA GLN A 199 -3.84 7.99 -10.19
C GLN A 199 -4.94 8.72 -9.42
N ARG A 200 -5.83 7.99 -8.74
CA ARG A 200 -6.94 8.60 -8.00
C ARG A 200 -6.45 9.53 -6.89
N LEU A 201 -5.45 9.07 -6.12
CA LEU A 201 -4.87 9.88 -5.05
C LEU A 201 -4.25 11.18 -5.58
N ARG A 202 -3.60 11.14 -6.76
CA ARG A 202 -3.05 12.34 -7.40
C ARG A 202 -4.13 13.28 -7.90
N GLU A 203 -5.17 12.74 -8.53
CA GLU A 203 -6.32 13.53 -9.00
C GLU A 203 -6.99 14.25 -7.83
N ASP A 204 -7.22 13.55 -6.72
CA ASP A 204 -7.82 14.11 -5.51
C ASP A 204 -6.91 15.18 -4.86
N GLN A 205 -5.61 14.91 -4.73
CA GLN A 205 -4.65 15.88 -4.17
C GLN A 205 -4.53 17.15 -5.03
N MET A 206 -4.46 16.99 -6.35
CA MET A 206 -4.42 18.13 -7.28
C MET A 206 -5.72 18.92 -7.28
N ALA A 207 -6.87 18.24 -7.25
CA ALA A 207 -8.17 18.88 -7.17
C ALA A 207 -8.31 19.70 -5.89
N GLY A 208 -8.01 19.11 -4.72
CA GLY A 208 -8.08 19.82 -3.44
C GLY A 208 -7.10 20.99 -3.32
N ALA A 209 -5.89 20.85 -3.87
CA ALA A 209 -4.91 21.95 -3.89
C ALA A 209 -5.33 23.09 -4.82
N ARG A 210 -5.96 22.78 -5.96
CA ARG A 210 -6.51 23.78 -6.88
C ARG A 210 -7.70 24.50 -6.25
N GLU A 211 -8.64 23.77 -5.68
CA GLU A 211 -9.81 24.35 -4.98
C GLU A 211 -9.36 25.29 -3.85
N SER A 212 -8.41 24.85 -3.02
CA SER A 212 -7.85 25.69 -1.95
C SER A 212 -7.19 26.98 -2.48
N TYR A 213 -6.54 26.92 -3.64
CA TYR A 213 -5.94 28.08 -4.29
C TYR A 213 -7.01 29.03 -4.84
N GLU A 214 -8.02 28.51 -5.54
CA GLU A 214 -9.13 29.30 -6.09
C GLU A 214 -9.93 29.99 -4.97
N GLU A 215 -10.20 29.30 -3.86
CA GLU A 215 -10.84 29.89 -2.68
C GLU A 215 -9.99 31.01 -2.06
N ALA A 216 -8.68 30.79 -1.93
CA ALA A 216 -7.77 31.78 -1.36
C ALA A 216 -7.63 33.02 -2.27
N GLU A 217 -7.60 32.81 -3.60
CA GLU A 217 -7.59 33.87 -4.60
C GLU A 217 -8.87 34.70 -4.53
N GLN A 218 -10.05 34.07 -4.51
CA GLN A 218 -11.33 34.77 -4.39
C GLN A 218 -11.43 35.56 -3.07
N ALA A 219 -10.97 34.98 -1.96
CA ALA A 219 -10.97 35.67 -0.67
C ALA A 219 -10.01 36.87 -0.65
N MET A 220 -8.86 36.78 -1.33
CA MET A 220 -7.93 37.89 -1.49
C MET A 220 -8.54 39.02 -2.35
N LEU A 221 -9.17 38.67 -3.47
CA LEU A 221 -9.87 39.63 -4.33
C LEU A 221 -11.04 40.31 -3.60
N ALA A 222 -11.80 39.57 -2.80
CA ALA A 222 -12.85 40.13 -1.96
C ALA A 222 -12.30 41.11 -0.92
N ALA A 223 -11.19 40.78 -0.26
CA ALA A 223 -10.53 41.69 0.68
C ALA A 223 -9.96 42.93 -0.03
N GLN A 224 -9.42 42.79 -1.24
CA GLN A 224 -8.95 43.92 -2.05
C GLN A 224 -10.10 44.85 -2.43
N ASN A 225 -11.23 44.29 -2.89
CA ASN A 225 -12.43 45.06 -3.21
C ASN A 225 -13.00 45.79 -1.99
N GLU A 226 -12.93 45.18 -0.80
CA GLU A 226 -13.36 45.84 0.43
C GLU A 226 -12.48 47.05 0.79
N VAL A 227 -11.15 46.92 0.63
CA VAL A 227 -10.24 48.06 0.80
C VAL A 227 -10.57 49.17 -0.21
N LEU A 228 -10.79 48.82 -1.48
CA LEU A 228 -11.16 49.79 -2.52
C LEU A 228 -12.52 50.45 -2.25
N ARG A 229 -13.53 49.69 -1.81
CA ARG A 229 -14.86 50.19 -1.45
C ARG A 229 -14.77 51.19 -0.32
N LEU A 230 -14.03 50.86 0.74
CA LEU A 230 -13.78 51.76 1.86
C LEU A 230 -13.07 53.03 1.36
N GLN A 231 -12.00 52.91 0.55
CA GLN A 231 -11.30 54.08 0.00
C GLN A 231 -12.23 55.00 -0.83
N GLN A 232 -13.12 54.41 -1.65
CA GLN A 232 -14.07 55.15 -2.48
C GLN A 232 -15.18 55.85 -1.66
N GLU A 233 -15.83 55.13 -0.73
CA GLU A 233 -16.88 55.70 0.14
C GLU A 233 -16.37 56.84 1.00
N MET A 234 -15.10 56.76 1.38
CA MET A 234 -14.52 57.69 2.34
C MET A 234 -13.93 58.92 1.64
N GLY A 235 -13.71 58.91 0.32
CA GLY A 235 -13.20 60.06 -0.46
C GLY A 235 -11.83 60.59 0.01
N VAL A 236 -11.17 59.83 0.87
CA VAL A 236 -9.96 60.19 1.61
C VAL A 236 -8.86 59.25 1.14
N PHE A 237 -7.88 59.82 0.43
CA PHE A 237 -6.76 59.06 -0.15
C PHE A 237 -5.82 58.52 0.93
N ASP A 238 -5.66 59.25 2.04
CA ASP A 238 -4.95 58.81 3.25
C ASP A 238 -5.55 59.49 4.51
N ALA A 239 -6.32 58.73 5.30
CA ALA A 239 -6.96 59.25 6.52
C ALA A 239 -5.92 59.67 7.58
N THR A 240 -4.71 59.12 7.51
CA THR A 240 -3.61 59.45 8.41
C THR A 240 -3.04 60.83 8.08
N SER A 241 -2.85 61.14 6.79
CA SER A 241 -2.40 62.46 6.36
C SER A 241 -3.43 63.54 6.67
N ASP A 242 -4.70 63.25 6.45
CA ASP A 242 -5.78 64.22 6.68
C ASP A 242 -5.96 64.51 8.18
N ALA A 243 -5.92 63.47 9.02
CA ALA A 243 -5.94 63.64 10.47
C ALA A 243 -4.71 64.41 10.98
N ALA A 244 -3.52 64.16 10.42
CA ALA A 244 -2.30 64.89 10.76
C ALA A 244 -2.37 66.37 10.35
N ALA A 245 -2.96 66.67 9.19
CA ALA A 245 -3.18 68.05 8.73
C ALA A 245 -4.13 68.81 9.66
N VAL A 246 -5.24 68.20 10.08
CA VAL A 246 -6.18 68.80 11.03
C VAL A 246 -5.54 68.99 12.41
N MET A 247 -4.75 68.02 12.90
CA MET A 247 -3.97 68.20 14.14
C MET A 247 -2.96 69.33 14.04
N GLY A 248 -2.30 69.51 12.89
CA GLY A 248 -1.42 70.64 12.62
C GLY A 248 -2.15 71.99 12.70
N GLN A 249 -3.36 72.07 12.13
CA GLN A 249 -4.21 73.26 12.23
C GLN A 249 -4.63 73.56 13.68
N ILE A 250 -5.04 72.54 14.43
CA ILE A 250 -5.39 72.68 15.85
C ILE A 250 -4.20 73.22 16.64
N SER A 251 -3.01 72.66 16.46
CA SER A 251 -1.79 73.12 17.14
C SER A 251 -1.45 74.59 16.82
N GLY A 252 -1.63 75.00 15.54
CA GLY A 252 -1.48 76.39 15.13
C GLY A 252 -2.49 77.33 15.80
N LEU A 253 -3.76 76.94 15.88
CA LEU A 253 -4.82 77.73 16.53
C LEU A 253 -4.66 77.78 18.06
N GLU A 254 -4.20 76.70 18.69
CA GLU A 254 -3.88 76.67 20.12
C GLU A 254 -2.75 77.64 20.47
N THR A 255 -1.73 77.73 19.60
CA THR A 255 -0.65 78.71 19.74
C THR A 255 -1.19 80.14 19.67
N GLN A 256 -2.10 80.42 18.72
CA GLN A 256 -2.75 81.74 18.62
C GLN A 256 -3.63 82.04 19.83
N LEU A 257 -4.36 81.04 20.34
CA LEU A 257 -5.20 81.15 21.54
C LEU A 257 -4.36 81.49 22.77
N GLN A 258 -3.20 80.86 22.95
CA GLN A 258 -2.27 81.17 24.03
C GLN A 258 -1.76 82.61 23.94
N GLN A 259 -1.37 83.07 22.74
CA GLN A 259 -0.95 84.45 22.52
C GLN A 259 -2.04 85.47 22.86
N LYS A 260 -3.30 85.19 22.47
CA LYS A 260 -4.45 86.04 22.78
C LYS A 260 -4.80 86.05 24.27
N ASN A 261 -4.66 84.92 24.96
CA ASN A 261 -4.81 84.85 26.41
C ASN A 261 -3.76 85.67 27.15
N LEU A 262 -2.49 85.58 26.72
CA LEU A 262 -1.43 86.43 27.28
C LEU A 262 -1.70 87.92 27.02
N GLN A 263 -2.16 88.26 25.81
CA GLN A 263 -2.56 89.64 25.47
C GLN A 263 -3.72 90.13 26.34
N LEU A 264 -4.68 89.27 26.67
CA LEU A 264 -5.78 89.61 27.58
C LEU A 264 -5.27 89.89 28.99
N GLN A 265 -4.38 89.05 29.52
CA GLN A 265 -3.76 89.25 30.84
C GLN A 265 -3.02 90.59 30.91
N GLN A 266 -2.18 90.90 29.92
CA GLN A 266 -1.47 92.18 29.82
C GLN A 266 -2.41 93.40 29.83
N LEU A 267 -3.58 93.29 29.19
CA LEU A 267 -4.57 94.38 29.20
C LEU A 267 -5.26 94.53 30.57
N LEU A 268 -5.40 93.45 31.32
CA LEU A 268 -6.02 93.41 32.65
C LEU A 268 -5.06 93.80 33.78
N ASP A 269 -3.75 93.75 33.56
CA ASP A 269 -2.72 94.20 34.51
C ASP A 269 -2.75 95.73 34.75
N ASN A 270 -3.43 96.49 33.88
CA ASN A 270 -3.61 97.92 34.04
C ASN A 270 -4.77 98.22 35.02
N ALA A 271 -4.54 99.12 35.99
CA ALA A 271 -5.53 99.53 36.98
C ALA A 271 -6.84 100.13 36.39
N ARG A 272 -6.82 100.65 35.15
CA ARG A 272 -8.02 101.05 34.39
C ARG A 272 -7.94 100.53 32.94
N PRO A 273 -8.35 99.27 32.69
CA PRO A 273 -8.28 98.67 31.35
C PRO A 273 -9.20 99.37 30.34
N ASN A 274 -8.74 99.48 29.09
CA ASN A 274 -9.60 99.91 27.99
C ASN A 274 -10.57 98.78 27.62
N GLN A 275 -11.84 98.95 28.01
CA GLN A 275 -12.89 97.93 27.84
C GLN A 275 -13.08 97.51 26.38
N ALA A 276 -13.00 98.42 25.41
CA ALA A 276 -13.15 98.08 23.99
C ALA A 276 -12.04 97.13 23.49
N ARG A 277 -10.81 97.31 23.99
CA ARG A 277 -9.68 96.42 23.65
C ARG A 277 -9.80 95.06 24.33
N VAL A 278 -10.25 95.04 25.59
CA VAL A 278 -10.51 93.81 26.36
C VAL A 278 -11.61 92.98 25.71
N GLU A 279 -12.71 93.61 25.30
CA GLU A 279 -13.85 92.97 24.64
C GLU A 279 -13.45 92.37 23.29
N GLY A 280 -12.63 93.09 22.51
CA GLY A 280 -12.09 92.60 21.23
C GLY A 280 -11.26 91.32 21.40
N VAL A 281 -10.31 91.31 22.35
CA VAL A 281 -9.45 90.14 22.62
C VAL A 281 -10.26 88.96 23.18
N ARG A 282 -11.26 89.21 24.05
CA ARG A 282 -12.21 88.17 24.51
C ARG A 282 -13.02 87.61 23.35
N GLY A 283 -13.42 88.45 22.39
CA GLY A 283 -14.08 88.02 21.15
C GLY A 283 -13.21 87.10 20.30
N ASP A 284 -11.92 87.43 20.14
CA ASP A 284 -10.94 86.60 19.43
C ASP A 284 -10.77 85.24 20.11
N ILE A 285 -10.61 85.22 21.45
CA ILE A 285 -10.48 84.00 22.25
C ILE A 285 -11.69 83.08 22.03
N ARG A 286 -12.92 83.60 22.14
CA ARG A 286 -14.15 82.80 21.92
C ARG A 286 -14.22 82.21 20.52
N ARG A 287 -13.80 82.96 19.49
CA ARG A 287 -13.78 82.46 18.10
C ARG A 287 -12.73 81.36 17.92
N LEU A 288 -11.54 81.52 18.50
CA LEU A 288 -10.47 80.52 18.45
C LEU A 288 -10.88 79.24 19.20
N GLU A 289 -11.47 79.36 20.39
CA GLU A 289 -12.01 78.22 21.15
C GLU A 289 -13.11 77.48 20.37
N ALA A 290 -14.04 78.21 19.75
CA ALA A 290 -15.09 77.62 18.93
C ALA A 290 -14.52 76.89 17.71
N LEU A 291 -13.51 77.46 17.04
CA LEU A 291 -12.87 76.86 15.88
C LEU A 291 -12.04 75.61 16.25
N ILE A 292 -11.34 75.64 17.38
CA ILE A 292 -10.62 74.47 17.92
C ILE A 292 -11.60 73.37 18.30
N ALA A 293 -12.73 73.71 18.94
CA ALA A 293 -13.77 72.74 19.28
C ALA A 293 -14.42 72.10 18.04
N ASP A 294 -14.65 72.89 16.97
CA ASP A 294 -15.16 72.41 15.68
C ASP A 294 -14.16 71.47 14.97
N LEU A 295 -12.88 71.82 14.94
CA LEU A 295 -11.86 70.94 14.35
C LEU A 295 -11.65 69.65 15.16
N ARG A 296 -11.69 69.72 16.49
CA ARG A 296 -11.63 68.53 17.36
C ARG A 296 -12.87 67.66 17.22
N SER A 297 -14.05 68.24 17.04
CA SER A 297 -15.28 67.46 16.81
C SER A 297 -15.23 66.73 15.47
N LYS A 298 -14.67 67.33 14.41
CA LYS A 298 -14.42 66.64 13.12
C LYS A 298 -13.50 65.43 13.23
N LEU A 299 -12.55 65.44 14.17
CA LEU A 299 -11.65 64.31 14.44
C LEU A 299 -12.28 63.19 15.28
N THR A 300 -13.27 63.51 16.11
CA THR A 300 -13.76 62.61 17.19
C THR A 300 -15.22 62.22 17.04
N VAL A 301 -16.07 63.11 16.55
CA VAL A 301 -17.53 62.96 16.41
C VAL A 301 -17.87 62.71 14.95
N ALA A 302 -18.66 61.66 14.71
CA ALA A 302 -19.36 61.43 13.45
C ALA A 302 -20.33 62.60 13.19
N GLY A 303 -19.88 63.66 12.53
CA GLY A 303 -20.61 64.94 12.46
C GLY A 303 -20.50 65.64 11.12
N GLY A 304 -21.22 65.13 10.11
CA GLY A 304 -21.47 65.83 8.85
C GLY A 304 -21.74 64.87 7.69
N SER A 305 -23.00 64.77 7.23
CA SER A 305 -23.58 64.08 6.05
C SER A 305 -23.15 62.65 5.65
N SER A 306 -22.01 62.11 6.11
CA SER A 306 -21.50 60.76 5.79
C SER A 306 -21.14 59.91 7.01
N GLY A 307 -21.43 60.37 8.24
CA GLY A 307 -21.74 59.50 9.37
C GLY A 307 -20.61 58.77 10.11
N ASN A 308 -19.33 58.85 9.73
CA ASN A 308 -18.23 58.19 10.47
C ASN A 308 -17.14 59.18 10.92
N SER A 309 -16.59 58.97 12.13
CA SER A 309 -15.45 59.73 12.68
C SER A 309 -14.14 59.33 11.98
N LEU A 310 -13.23 60.28 11.72
CA LEU A 310 -11.91 60.03 11.12
C LEU A 310 -11.12 58.93 11.85
N ALA A 311 -11.25 58.85 13.18
CA ALA A 311 -10.63 57.80 13.98
C ALA A 311 -11.24 56.41 13.73
N SER A 312 -12.57 56.31 13.60
CA SER A 312 -13.23 55.04 13.26
C SER A 312 -12.94 54.60 11.83
N VAL A 313 -12.80 55.57 10.92
CA VAL A 313 -12.46 55.37 9.51
C VAL A 313 -11.05 54.80 9.35
N SER A 314 -10.05 55.42 10.00
CA SER A 314 -8.66 54.93 9.99
C SER A 314 -8.56 53.52 10.59
N GLY A 315 -9.33 53.23 11.64
CA GLY A 315 -9.42 51.89 12.23
C GLY A 315 -9.99 50.84 11.27
N GLN A 316 -11.12 51.14 10.60
CA GLN A 316 -11.75 50.22 9.64
C GLN A 316 -10.86 49.95 8.43
N LEU A 317 -10.24 50.99 7.85
CA LEU A 317 -9.30 50.83 6.74
C LEU A 317 -8.10 49.96 7.14
N ARG A 318 -7.51 50.21 8.33
CA ARG A 318 -6.38 49.41 8.82
C ARG A 318 -6.75 47.94 9.03
N ILE A 319 -7.95 47.65 9.52
CA ILE A 319 -8.46 46.28 9.64
C ILE A 319 -8.59 45.65 8.24
N ALA A 320 -9.15 46.36 7.26
CA ALA A 320 -9.30 45.87 5.90
C ALA A 320 -7.93 45.63 5.22
N GLU A 321 -6.96 46.52 5.39
CA GLU A 321 -5.58 46.35 4.91
C GLU A 321 -4.88 45.15 5.55
N THR A 322 -5.07 44.96 6.86
CA THR A 322 -4.52 43.81 7.59
C THR A 322 -5.14 42.50 7.12
N ASN A 323 -6.46 42.51 6.85
CA ASN A 323 -7.16 41.37 6.26
C ASN A 323 -6.62 41.08 4.85
N LEU A 324 -6.49 42.08 3.98
CA LEU A 324 -5.90 41.93 2.65
C LEU A 324 -4.48 41.34 2.72
N ALA A 325 -3.63 41.83 3.62
CA ALA A 325 -2.28 41.29 3.81
C ALA A 325 -2.33 39.82 4.26
N THR A 326 -3.22 39.47 5.18
CA THR A 326 -3.43 38.10 5.65
C THR A 326 -3.92 37.20 4.52
N ARG A 327 -4.92 37.63 3.74
CA ARG A 327 -5.44 36.86 2.59
C ARG A 327 -4.40 36.68 1.49
N THR A 328 -3.55 37.69 1.27
CA THR A 328 -2.44 37.61 0.31
C THR A 328 -1.42 36.55 0.75
N ALA A 329 -1.05 36.52 2.03
CA ALA A 329 -0.16 35.50 2.57
C ALA A 329 -0.75 34.08 2.45
N LEU A 330 -2.05 33.92 2.74
CA LEU A 330 -2.74 32.64 2.59
C LEU A 330 -2.82 32.19 1.13
N MET A 331 -3.09 33.10 0.19
CA MET A 331 -3.07 32.79 -1.24
C MET A 331 -1.67 32.36 -1.71
N GLN A 332 -0.61 33.03 -1.26
CA GLN A 332 0.76 32.63 -1.57
C GLN A 332 1.09 31.24 -1.01
N GLN A 333 0.64 30.93 0.20
CA GLN A 333 0.78 29.59 0.78
C GLN A 333 0.00 28.54 -0.03
N ALA A 334 -1.24 28.83 -0.45
CA ALA A 334 -2.04 27.93 -1.27
C ALA A 334 -1.39 27.69 -2.65
N LEU A 335 -0.82 28.73 -3.27
CA LEU A 335 -0.06 28.61 -4.52
C LEU A 335 1.17 27.71 -4.35
N GLN A 336 1.91 27.85 -3.23
CA GLN A 336 3.03 26.96 -2.94
C GLN A 336 2.57 25.51 -2.79
N GLN A 337 1.45 25.26 -2.10
CA GLN A 337 0.88 23.92 -1.98
C GLN A 337 0.43 23.36 -3.33
N LEU A 338 -0.17 24.17 -4.19
CA LEU A 338 -0.53 23.79 -5.55
C LEU A 338 0.70 23.40 -6.38
N GLU A 339 1.79 24.17 -6.31
CA GLU A 339 3.04 23.82 -7.01
C GLU A 339 3.69 22.56 -6.42
N VAL A 340 3.65 22.35 -5.12
CA VAL A 340 4.11 21.10 -4.49
C VAL A 340 3.27 19.91 -4.98
N ALA A 341 1.94 20.02 -4.95
CA ALA A 341 1.04 18.99 -5.46
C ALA A 341 1.29 18.70 -6.93
N ARG A 342 1.52 19.74 -7.75
CA ARG A 342 1.84 19.61 -9.18
C ARG A 342 3.17 18.90 -9.41
N ILE A 343 4.20 19.26 -8.66
CA ILE A 343 5.52 18.60 -8.74
C ILE A 343 5.39 17.13 -8.31
N GLU A 344 4.67 16.86 -7.23
CA GLU A 344 4.49 15.51 -6.70
C GLU A 344 3.67 14.63 -7.65
N ALA A 345 2.59 15.15 -8.23
CA ALA A 345 1.80 14.47 -9.25
C ALA A 345 2.64 14.10 -10.50
N ASN A 346 3.63 14.93 -10.85
CA ASN A 346 4.57 14.66 -11.96
C ASN A 346 5.73 13.73 -11.57
N LYS A 347 6.17 13.73 -10.30
CA LYS A 347 7.25 12.87 -9.82
C LYS A 347 6.81 11.44 -9.56
N GLN A 348 5.56 11.21 -9.16
CA GLN A 348 5.13 9.97 -8.55
C GLN A 348 4.93 8.76 -9.47
N THR A 349 5.44 8.72 -10.70
CA THR A 349 5.26 7.54 -11.58
C THR A 349 5.86 6.30 -10.91
N ARG A 350 5.00 5.50 -10.28
CA ARG A 350 5.34 4.16 -9.84
C ARG A 350 5.33 3.29 -11.08
N PHE A 351 6.42 2.60 -11.33
CA PHE A 351 6.54 1.72 -12.48
C PHE A 351 7.12 0.38 -12.04
N LEU A 352 6.77 -0.65 -12.79
CA LEU A 352 7.34 -1.98 -12.60
C LEU A 352 8.62 -2.04 -13.43
N GLU A 353 9.73 -2.34 -12.77
CA GLU A 353 10.96 -2.70 -13.45
C GLU A 353 11.11 -4.22 -13.44
N PRO A 354 11.11 -4.87 -14.61
CA PRO A 354 11.35 -6.31 -14.68
C PRO A 354 12.82 -6.60 -14.36
N GLY A 355 13.05 -7.32 -13.26
CA GLY A 355 14.37 -7.88 -12.93
C GLY A 355 14.65 -9.14 -13.77
N VAL A 356 13.63 -9.95 -14.03
CA VAL A 356 13.68 -11.11 -14.92
C VAL A 356 12.44 -11.09 -15.80
N THR A 357 12.64 -10.98 -17.10
CA THR A 357 11.56 -11.01 -18.09
C THR A 357 11.00 -12.42 -18.26
N PRO A 358 9.68 -12.59 -18.44
CA PRO A 358 9.08 -13.89 -18.70
C PRO A 358 9.50 -14.42 -20.07
N VAL A 359 10.33 -15.48 -20.07
CA VAL A 359 10.77 -16.18 -21.28
C VAL A 359 10.14 -17.58 -21.28
N ALA A 360 9.62 -17.98 -22.44
CA ALA A 360 9.06 -19.31 -22.64
C ALA A 360 10.16 -20.37 -22.42
N PRO A 361 9.94 -21.37 -21.55
CA PRO A 361 10.97 -22.38 -21.26
C PRO A 361 11.04 -23.42 -22.37
N ASP A 362 12.27 -23.84 -22.70
CA ASP A 362 12.53 -24.84 -23.76
C ASP A 362 12.20 -26.28 -23.33
N GLU A 363 12.25 -26.57 -22.03
CA GLU A 363 11.98 -27.89 -21.46
C GLU A 363 10.81 -27.88 -20.47
N PRO A 364 10.01 -28.96 -20.40
CA PRO A 364 8.91 -29.06 -19.45
C PRO A 364 9.46 -29.14 -18.02
N THR A 365 8.99 -28.23 -17.17
CA THR A 365 9.41 -28.17 -15.76
C THR A 365 8.71 -29.23 -14.91
N TYR A 366 7.50 -29.62 -15.30
CA TYR A 366 6.68 -30.60 -14.62
C TYR A 366 6.08 -31.62 -15.61
N PRO A 367 5.76 -32.84 -15.16
CA PRO A 367 6.11 -33.42 -13.86
C PRO A 367 7.58 -33.83 -13.80
N ARG A 368 8.19 -33.74 -12.61
CA ARG A 368 9.53 -34.30 -12.38
C ARG A 368 9.42 -35.82 -12.24
N ALA A 369 9.25 -36.51 -13.38
CA ALA A 369 8.85 -37.91 -13.42
C ALA A 369 9.77 -38.84 -12.60
N PHE A 370 11.08 -38.63 -12.65
CA PHE A 370 12.04 -39.39 -11.85
C PHE A 370 11.88 -39.13 -10.33
N GLU A 371 11.88 -37.86 -9.93
CA GLU A 371 11.72 -37.46 -8.52
C GLU A 371 10.39 -37.95 -7.95
N ASN A 372 9.30 -37.77 -8.69
CA ASN A 372 7.95 -38.19 -8.29
C ASN A 372 7.82 -39.72 -8.20
N THR A 373 8.49 -40.47 -9.09
CA THR A 373 8.47 -41.95 -9.05
C THR A 373 9.24 -42.49 -7.84
N ILE A 374 10.41 -41.91 -7.53
CA ILE A 374 11.16 -42.27 -6.32
C ILE A 374 10.39 -41.88 -5.07
N LEU A 375 9.77 -40.69 -5.06
CA LEU A 375 8.93 -40.26 -3.94
C LEU A 375 7.77 -41.24 -3.72
N ALA A 376 7.08 -41.65 -4.79
CA ALA A 376 6.02 -42.65 -4.72
C ALA A 376 6.55 -43.97 -4.14
N PHE A 377 7.72 -44.45 -4.60
CA PHE A 377 8.37 -45.64 -4.06
C PHE A 377 8.62 -45.54 -2.55
N LEU A 378 9.17 -44.40 -2.10
CA LEU A 378 9.46 -44.16 -0.68
C LEU A 378 8.18 -44.11 0.16
N ILE A 379 7.12 -43.47 -0.35
CA ILE A 379 5.82 -43.39 0.32
C ILE A 379 5.21 -44.79 0.46
N PHE A 380 5.12 -45.56 -0.63
CA PHE A 380 4.56 -46.92 -0.58
C PHE A 380 5.40 -47.85 0.29
N SER A 381 6.73 -47.72 0.26
CA SER A 381 7.62 -48.45 1.14
C SER A 381 7.39 -48.08 2.61
N GLY A 382 7.25 -46.78 2.92
CA GLY A 382 6.96 -46.30 4.27
C GLY A 382 5.62 -46.81 4.82
N ILE A 383 4.56 -46.75 4.00
CA ILE A 383 3.23 -47.30 4.34
C ILE A 383 3.34 -48.80 4.58
N TYR A 384 4.03 -49.54 3.71
CA TYR A 384 4.24 -50.97 3.88
C TYR A 384 4.96 -51.30 5.19
N LEU A 385 6.02 -50.56 5.52
CA LEU A 385 6.74 -50.73 6.78
C LEU A 385 5.85 -50.49 7.99
N MET A 386 5.08 -49.40 7.99
CA MET A 386 4.14 -49.08 9.07
C MET A 386 3.10 -50.19 9.26
N VAL A 387 2.42 -50.60 8.19
CA VAL A 387 1.42 -51.68 8.24
C VAL A 387 2.06 -52.99 8.70
N SER A 388 3.27 -53.31 8.22
CA SER A 388 3.98 -54.53 8.61
C SER A 388 4.36 -54.55 10.09
N LEU A 389 4.78 -53.40 10.64
CA LEU A 389 5.12 -53.26 12.05
C LEU A 389 3.87 -53.39 12.92
N THR A 390 2.80 -52.69 12.57
CA THR A 390 1.51 -52.79 13.29
C THR A 390 0.97 -54.22 13.27
N ALA A 391 1.02 -54.90 12.12
CA ALA A 391 0.62 -56.30 12.00
C ALA A 391 1.51 -57.24 12.83
N SER A 392 2.82 -56.95 12.95
CA SER A 392 3.74 -57.72 13.79
C SER A 392 3.39 -57.57 15.27
N ILE A 393 3.14 -56.35 15.74
CA ILE A 393 2.76 -56.06 17.13
C ILE A 393 1.42 -56.73 17.47
N LEU A 394 0.41 -56.60 16.61
CA LEU A 394 -0.88 -57.27 16.79
C LEU A 394 -0.75 -58.78 16.86
N ARG A 395 0.11 -59.37 16.02
CA ARG A 395 0.34 -60.82 16.03
C ARG A 395 1.01 -61.29 17.32
N GLU A 396 1.96 -60.51 17.84
CA GLU A 396 2.63 -60.80 19.10
C GLU A 396 1.63 -60.80 20.28
N GLN A 397 0.76 -59.79 20.33
CA GLN A 397 -0.29 -59.64 21.36
C GLN A 397 -1.37 -60.74 21.30
N VAL A 398 -1.67 -61.29 20.11
CA VAL A 398 -2.66 -62.38 19.95
C VAL A 398 -2.04 -63.77 20.15
N SER A 399 -0.70 -63.88 20.10
CA SER A 399 0.01 -65.14 20.30
C SER A 399 0.53 -65.36 21.72
N SER A 400 0.50 -64.32 22.56
CA SER A 400 0.66 -64.41 24.02
C SER A 400 -0.68 -64.67 24.67
#